data_AF-S3HMJ8-F1
#
_entry.id   AF-S3HMJ8-F1
#
_cell.length_a   1.000
_cell.length_b   1.000
_cell.length_c   1.000
_cell.angle_alpha   90.00
_cell.angle_beta   90.00
_cell.angle_gamma   90.00
#
_symmetry.space_group_name_H-M   'P 1'
#
loop_
_entity.id
_entity.type
_entity.pdbx_description
1 polymer ?
#
loop_
_entity_poly.entity_id
_entity_poly.type
_entity_poly.pdbx_seq_one_letter_code
_entity_poly.pdbx_strand_id
1 'polypeptide(L)'
;MVGRLPLSLVFATAALPTLGAVAIDPTTVTCKDYNAASHDGMVEIGSTVRQALKDDPKLGKLSQGNLLVAINNACEAHKDAKLIDALHM
;
A
#
# COMPACT_ATOMS: atom_id res chain seq x y z
N MET A 1 43.56 15.58 -22.02
CA MET A 1 43.23 14.49 -21.07
C MET A 1 41.71 14.43 -20.95
N VAL A 2 41.16 13.25 -21.16
CA VAL A 2 39.73 12.91 -21.19
C VAL A 2 39.07 13.23 -19.85
N GLY A 3 37.89 13.85 -19.92
CA GLY A 3 37.10 14.28 -18.76
C GLY A 3 36.54 13.14 -17.93
N ARG A 4 36.20 13.46 -16.68
CA ARG A 4 35.35 12.64 -15.80
C ARG A 4 34.52 13.58 -14.93
N LEU A 5 33.26 13.78 -15.31
CA LEU A 5 32.25 14.33 -14.39
C LEU A 5 32.12 13.38 -13.20
N PRO A 6 32.09 13.87 -11.95
CA PRO A 6 31.68 13.04 -10.84
C PRO A 6 30.18 12.78 -10.99
N LEU A 7 29.84 11.55 -11.38
CA LEU A 7 28.49 11.00 -11.30
C LEU A 7 28.13 10.91 -9.82
N SER A 8 27.57 11.97 -9.25
CA SER A 8 26.92 11.92 -7.94
C SER A 8 25.66 11.07 -8.10
N LEU A 9 25.78 9.76 -7.84
CA LEU A 9 24.63 8.90 -7.61
C LEU A 9 23.89 9.45 -6.38
N VAL A 10 22.82 10.21 -6.63
CA VAL A 10 21.79 10.42 -5.63
C VAL A 10 21.09 9.07 -5.48
N PHE A 11 21.55 8.27 -4.53
CA PHE A 11 20.75 7.17 -4.01
C PHE A 11 19.57 7.83 -3.29
N ALA A 12 18.49 8.04 -4.03
CA ALA A 12 17.18 8.19 -3.43
C ALA A 12 16.87 6.84 -2.79
N THR A 13 17.39 6.63 -1.57
CA THR A 13 16.81 5.69 -0.64
C THR A 13 15.39 6.19 -0.43
N ALA A 14 14.45 5.69 -1.21
CA ALA A 14 13.08 5.63 -0.78
C ALA A 14 13.14 4.87 0.54
N ALA A 15 13.20 5.63 1.63
CA ALA A 15 12.93 5.13 2.95
C ALA A 15 11.48 4.68 2.87
N LEU A 16 11.27 3.44 2.43
CA LEU A 16 10.11 2.69 2.84
C LEU A 16 10.24 2.70 4.36
N PRO A 17 9.40 3.46 5.07
CA PRO A 17 9.41 3.34 6.51
C PRO A 17 9.18 1.86 6.75
N THR A 18 10.11 1.23 7.46
CA THR A 18 9.75 0.03 8.19
C THR A 18 8.45 0.41 8.88
N LEU A 19 7.32 -0.21 8.52
CA LEU A 19 5.98 0.04 9.09
C LEU A 19 5.92 -0.31 10.59
N GLY A 20 7.05 -0.25 11.30
CA GLY A 20 7.12 -0.20 12.74
C GLY A 20 6.57 1.14 13.22
N ALA A 21 5.39 1.07 13.84
CA ALA A 21 4.78 2.11 14.68
C ALA A 21 4.32 3.41 14.00
N VAL A 22 4.32 3.51 12.67
CA VAL A 22 3.60 4.58 11.98
C VAL A 22 2.16 4.13 11.82
N ALA A 23 1.22 4.85 12.44
CA ALA A 23 -0.20 4.59 12.29
C ALA A 23 -0.56 4.60 10.80
N ILE A 24 -1.11 3.48 10.31
CA ILE A 24 -1.55 3.36 8.93
C ILE A 24 -2.81 4.22 8.76
N ASP A 25 -2.74 5.24 7.92
CA ASP A 25 -3.92 6.00 7.51
C ASP A 25 -4.55 5.31 6.29
N PRO A 26 -5.74 4.69 6.45
CA PRO A 26 -6.39 3.95 5.36
C PRO A 26 -6.83 4.87 4.20
N THR A 27 -6.92 6.19 4.42
CA THR A 27 -7.34 7.15 3.38
C THR A 27 -6.19 7.62 2.49
N THR A 28 -4.94 7.39 2.92
CA THR A 28 -3.75 7.80 2.17
C THR A 28 -2.87 6.64 1.73
N VAL A 29 -3.03 5.45 2.32
CA VAL A 29 -2.25 4.27 1.93
C VAL A 29 -2.47 3.96 0.45
N THR A 30 -1.38 3.74 -0.28
CA THR A 30 -1.41 3.44 -1.71
C THR A 30 -1.24 1.95 -1.97
N CYS A 31 -1.63 1.52 -3.16
CA CYS A 31 -1.34 0.16 -3.63
C CYS A 31 0.16 -0.12 -3.72
N LYS A 32 0.98 0.90 -3.94
CA LYS A 32 2.44 0.80 -3.89
C LYS A 32 2.95 0.51 -2.48
N ASP A 33 2.40 1.17 -1.46
CA ASP A 33 2.77 0.92 -0.06
C ASP A 33 2.37 -0.50 0.37
N TYR A 34 1.17 -0.95 -0.02
CA TYR A 34 0.71 -2.31 0.21
C TYR A 34 1.62 -3.35 -0.46
N ASN A 35 1.96 -3.17 -1.74
CA ASN A 35 2.79 -4.10 -2.49
C ASN A 35 4.25 -4.13 -2.02
N ALA A 36 4.73 -3.05 -1.39
CA ALA A 36 6.07 -2.98 -0.82
C ALA A 36 6.15 -3.49 0.63
N ALA A 37 5.01 -3.76 1.27
CA ALA A 37 4.96 -4.22 2.65
C ALA A 37 5.35 -5.70 2.77
N SER A 38 5.91 -6.07 3.92
CA SER A 38 6.03 -7.47 4.34
C SER A 38 4.65 -8.11 4.47
N HIS A 39 4.58 -9.44 4.52
CA HIS A 39 3.32 -10.16 4.75
C HIS A 39 2.55 -9.63 5.97
N ASP A 40 3.21 -9.46 7.12
CA ASP A 40 2.59 -8.92 8.32
C ASP A 40 2.08 -7.48 8.12
N GLY A 41 2.82 -6.66 7.37
CA GLY A 41 2.41 -5.30 7.02
C GLY A 41 1.20 -5.28 6.09
N MET A 42 1.11 -6.20 5.13
CA MET A 42 -0.09 -6.35 4.29
C MET A 42 -1.32 -6.73 5.13
N VAL A 43 -1.15 -7.64 6.10
CA VAL A 43 -2.22 -8.03 7.03
C VAL A 43 -2.66 -6.83 7.89
N GLU A 44 -1.72 -6.04 8.38
CA GLU A 44 -2.00 -4.83 9.18
C GLU A 44 -2.73 -3.75 8.36
N ILE A 45 -2.26 -3.48 7.14
CA ILE A 45 -2.93 -2.57 6.18
C ILE A 45 -4.35 -3.08 5.93
N GLY A 46 -4.52 -4.36 5.61
CA GLY A 46 -5.83 -4.96 5.35
C GLY A 46 -6.78 -4.88 6.55
N SER A 47 -6.27 -5.05 7.77
CA SER A 47 -7.05 -4.88 9.01
C SER A 47 -7.53 -3.44 9.18
N THR A 48 -6.63 -2.47 8.99
CA THR A 48 -6.93 -1.03 9.09
C THR A 48 -7.96 -0.60 8.04
N VAL A 49 -7.76 -1.03 6.79
CA VAL A 49 -8.71 -0.78 5.69
C VAL A 49 -10.06 -1.41 5.96
N ARG A 50 -10.10 -2.64 6.53
CA ARG A 50 -11.36 -3.29 6.93
C ARG A 50 -12.14 -2.45 7.92
N GLN A 51 -11.47 -1.89 8.91
CA GLN A 51 -12.12 -1.04 9.91
C GLN A 51 -12.66 0.25 9.28
N ALA A 52 -11.91 0.84 8.33
CA ALA A 52 -12.37 2.02 7.59
C ALA A 52 -13.60 1.72 6.71
N LEU A 53 -13.68 0.49 6.17
CA LEU A 53 -14.75 0.05 5.28
C LEU A 53 -15.87 -0.72 5.99
N LYS A 54 -15.89 -0.77 7.34
CA LYS A 54 -16.86 -1.60 8.09
C LYS A 54 -18.32 -1.29 7.75
N ASP A 55 -18.60 -0.02 7.39
CA ASP A 55 -19.93 0.48 7.04
C ASP A 55 -20.16 0.49 5.51
N ASP A 56 -19.18 0.07 4.71
CA ASP A 56 -19.33 -0.07 3.26
C ASP A 56 -20.29 -1.23 2.93
N PRO A 57 -21.33 -1.01 2.09
CA PRO A 57 -22.38 -1.99 1.85
C PRO A 57 -21.91 -3.26 1.15
N LYS A 58 -20.77 -3.21 0.44
CA LYS A 58 -20.16 -4.33 -0.29
C LYS A 58 -18.93 -4.85 0.44
N LEU A 59 -17.98 -3.97 0.74
CA LEU A 59 -16.66 -4.32 1.26
C LEU A 59 -16.68 -4.60 2.77
N GLY A 60 -17.55 -3.92 3.53
CA GLY A 60 -17.66 -4.10 4.98
C GLY A 60 -18.13 -5.49 5.41
N LYS A 61 -18.80 -6.21 4.50
CA LYS A 61 -19.29 -7.59 4.72
C LYS A 61 -18.23 -8.65 4.45
N LEU A 62 -17.09 -8.28 3.87
CA LEU A 62 -16.04 -9.24 3.56
C LEU A 62 -15.34 -9.73 4.84
N SER A 63 -14.98 -11.01 4.84
CA SER A 63 -14.01 -11.54 5.78
C SER A 63 -12.65 -10.88 5.55
N GLN A 64 -11.76 -10.89 6.54
CA GLN A 64 -10.42 -10.32 6.37
C GLN A 64 -9.66 -10.95 5.20
N GLY A 65 -9.74 -12.28 5.06
CA GLY A 65 -9.11 -12.98 3.94
C GLY A 65 -9.68 -12.56 2.58
N ASN A 66 -11.01 -12.46 2.45
CA ASN A 66 -11.63 -12.03 1.20
C ASN A 66 -11.33 -10.56 0.88
N LEU A 67 -11.23 -9.71 1.90
CA LEU A 67 -10.81 -8.32 1.71
C LEU A 67 -9.36 -8.23 1.25
N LEU A 68 -8.44 -9.01 1.84
CA LEU A 68 -7.03 -9.04 1.40
C LEU A 68 -6.90 -9.50 -0.05
N VAL A 69 -7.70 -10.49 -0.47
CA VAL A 69 -7.77 -10.89 -1.88
C VAL A 69 -8.29 -9.76 -2.77
N ALA A 70 -9.35 -9.06 -2.35
CA ALA A 70 -9.87 -7.91 -3.08
C ALA A 70 -8.83 -6.78 -3.20
N ILE A 71 -8.12 -6.49 -2.11
CA ILE A 71 -7.02 -5.51 -2.08
C ILE A 71 -5.92 -5.92 -3.06
N ASN A 72 -5.49 -7.19 -3.02
CA ASN A 72 -4.45 -7.68 -3.92
C ASN A 72 -4.86 -7.49 -5.38
N ASN A 73 -6.06 -7.94 -5.75
CA ASN A 73 -6.56 -7.82 -7.12
C ASN A 73 -6.69 -6.35 -7.56
N ALA A 74 -7.22 -5.48 -6.70
CA ALA A 74 -7.35 -4.06 -6.98
C ALA A 74 -5.97 -3.40 -7.16
N CYS A 75 -5.00 -3.74 -6.31
CA CYS A 75 -3.66 -3.18 -6.37
C CYS A 75 -2.77 -3.77 -7.48
N GLU A 76 -3.09 -4.96 -7.99
CA GLU A 76 -2.50 -5.46 -9.24
C GLU A 76 -3.03 -4.69 -10.46
N ALA A 77 -4.32 -4.34 -10.47
CA ALA A 77 -4.96 -3.58 -11.55
C ALA A 77 -4.60 -2.07 -11.51
N HIS A 78 -4.46 -1.49 -10.32
CA HIS A 78 -4.29 -0.05 -10.11
C HIS A 78 -3.07 0.26 -9.23
N LYS A 79 -1.88 -0.03 -9.75
CA LYS A 79 -0.61 -0.04 -9.00
C LYS A 79 -0.25 1.28 -8.29
N ASP A 80 -0.63 2.42 -8.88
CA ASP A 80 -0.33 3.75 -8.35
C ASP A 80 -1.54 4.43 -7.66
N ALA A 81 -2.68 3.74 -7.56
CA ALA A 81 -3.87 4.28 -6.93
C ALA A 81 -3.77 4.25 -5.40
N LYS A 82 -4.57 5.09 -4.76
CA LYS A 82 -4.91 4.91 -3.34
C LYS A 82 -5.67 3.61 -3.17
N LEU A 83 -5.40 2.89 -2.10
CA LEU A 83 -5.91 1.54 -1.91
C LEU A 83 -7.43 1.51 -1.82
N ILE A 84 -8.06 2.40 -1.06
CA ILE A 84 -9.52 2.47 -0.96
C ILE A 84 -10.13 2.85 -2.32
N ASP A 85 -9.57 3.84 -3.02
CA ASP A 85 -10.07 4.23 -4.33
C ASP A 85 -10.00 3.05 -5.31
N ALA A 86 -8.91 2.28 -5.30
CA ALA A 86 -8.75 1.09 -6.12
C ALA A 86 -9.79 0.00 -5.84
N LEU A 87 -10.25 -0.13 -4.59
CA LEU A 87 -11.30 -1.08 -4.21
C LEU A 87 -12.70 -0.69 -4.70
N HIS A 88 -12.89 0.59 -5.04
CA HIS A 88 -14.18 1.13 -5.50
C HIS A 88 -14.24 1.35 -7.02
N MET A 89 -13.16 1.07 -7.76
CA MET A 89 -13.07 1.19 -9.22
C MET A 89 -13.75 0.05 -9.99
#